data_AF-A0A2E0PTD6-F1
#
_entry.id   AF-A0A2E0PTD6-F1
#
_cell.length_a   1.000
_cell.length_b   1.000
_cell.length_c   1.000
_cell.angle_alpha   90.00
_cell.angle_beta   90.00
_cell.angle_gamma   90.00
#
_symmetry.space_group_name_H-M   'P 1'
#
loop_
_entity.id
_entity.type
_entity.pdbx_description
1 polymer ?
#
loop_
_entity_poly.entity_id
_entity_poly.type
_entity_poly.pdbx_seq_one_letter_code
_entity_poly.pdbx_strand_id
1 'polypeptide(L)'
;MPSYDYFCEENGETVEVHHGINDKLKTWGEICFTAQIPLGDTDVSAPVRLIIRPVAISFPTGNSRLKENGFTKLVKRDDGVYENVTATGSEKKYMRAGDKSSMPHLHKKISS
;
A
#
# COMPACT_ATOMS: atom_id res chain seq x y z
N MET A 1 17.89 -3.43 -16.22
CA MET A 1 17.98 -1.96 -16.25
C MET A 1 16.95 -1.44 -15.25
N PRO A 2 17.33 -0.62 -14.25
CA PRO A 2 16.38 -0.12 -13.25
C PRO A 2 15.32 0.79 -13.87
N SER A 3 14.16 0.88 -13.22
CA SER A 3 13.11 1.85 -13.52
C SER A 3 13.25 3.08 -12.64
N TYR A 4 12.95 4.24 -13.21
CA TYR A 4 12.94 5.52 -12.53
C TYR A 4 11.71 6.32 -12.97
N ASP A 5 10.97 6.86 -12.00
CA ASP A 5 9.85 7.76 -12.27
C ASP A 5 10.35 9.19 -12.38
N TYR A 6 10.00 9.91 -13.45
CA TYR A 6 10.29 11.34 -13.62
C TYR A 6 9.00 12.14 -13.69
N PHE A 7 9.02 13.34 -13.11
CA PHE A 7 7.92 14.31 -13.15
C PHE A 7 8.30 15.52 -13.99
N CYS A 8 7.41 15.95 -14.87
CA CYS A 8 7.49 17.25 -15.53
C CYS A 8 6.47 18.21 -14.90
N GLU A 9 6.93 19.39 -14.45
CA GLU A 9 6.04 20.36 -13.79
C GLU A 9 5.12 21.10 -14.79
N GLU A 10 5.55 21.21 -16.05
CA GLU A 10 4.86 21.97 -17.08
C GLU A 10 3.58 21.29 -17.55
N ASN A 11 3.62 19.96 -17.73
CA ASN A 11 2.45 19.16 -18.11
C ASN A 11 1.81 18.41 -16.93
N GLY A 12 2.47 18.36 -15.77
CA GLY A 12 1.98 17.64 -14.59
C GLY A 12 2.02 16.12 -14.72
N GLU A 13 2.77 15.58 -15.67
CA GLU A 13 2.85 14.14 -15.92
C GLU A 13 3.99 13.47 -15.17
N THR A 14 3.76 12.22 -14.77
CA THR A 14 4.80 11.32 -14.26
C THR A 14 4.99 10.17 -15.22
N VAL A 15 6.22 9.93 -15.66
CA VAL A 15 6.57 8.87 -16.60
C VAL A 15 7.63 7.96 -15.99
N GLU A 16 7.39 6.64 -16.06
CA GLU A 16 8.38 5.63 -15.70
C GLU A 16 9.33 5.40 -16.89
N VAL A 17 10.64 5.45 -16.64
CA VAL A 17 11.68 5.30 -17.64
C VAL A 17 12.68 4.23 -17.21
N HIS A 18 13.13 3.40 -18.15
CA HIS A 18 14.20 2.44 -17.90
C HIS A 18 15.52 2.98 -18.46
N HIS A 19 16.51 3.21 -17.61
CA HIS A 19 17.88 3.61 -18.01
C HIS A 19 18.92 3.18 -16.96
N GLY A 20 20.20 3.38 -17.25
CA GLY A 20 21.28 3.11 -16.30
C GLY A 20 21.32 4.15 -15.19
N ILE A 21 21.78 3.78 -14.00
CA ILE A 21 21.87 4.70 -12.84
C ILE A 21 22.77 5.93 -13.08
N ASN A 22 23.68 5.83 -14.05
CA ASN A 22 24.58 6.92 -14.42
C ASN A 22 23.96 7.91 -15.41
N ASP A 23 22.85 7.54 -16.05
CA ASP A 23 22.14 8.39 -17.00
C ASP A 23 21.28 9.39 -16.22
N LYS A 24 21.55 10.69 -16.40
CA LYS A 24 20.86 11.77 -15.68
C LYS A 24 19.97 12.55 -16.64
N LEU A 25 18.75 12.06 -16.83
CA LEU A 25 17.74 12.76 -17.64
C LEU A 25 17.29 14.04 -16.91
N LYS A 26 17.25 15.16 -17.63
CA LYS A 26 16.97 16.51 -17.10
C LYS A 26 15.84 17.23 -17.83
N THR A 27 15.53 16.80 -19.04
CA THR A 27 14.54 17.45 -19.92
C THR A 27 13.44 16.51 -20.37
N TRP A 28 12.28 17.05 -20.71
CA TRP A 28 11.14 16.27 -21.21
C TRP A 28 11.47 15.53 -22.52
N GLY A 29 12.24 16.16 -23.43
CA GLY A 29 12.68 15.50 -24.66
C GLY A 29 13.53 14.25 -24.41
N GLU A 30 14.40 14.27 -23.40
CA GLU A 30 15.20 13.09 -23.00
C GLU A 30 14.30 11.97 -22.43
N ILE A 31 13.26 12.32 -21.67
CA ILE A 31 12.25 11.37 -21.18
C ILE A 31 11.49 10.76 -22.35
N CYS A 32 10.98 11.59 -23.26
CA CYS A 32 10.22 11.11 -24.43
C CYS A 32 11.04 10.18 -25.31
N PHE A 33 12.30 10.53 -25.57
CA PHE A 33 13.21 9.68 -26.31
C PHE A 33 13.47 8.35 -25.59
N THR A 34 13.73 8.37 -24.29
CA THR A 34 14.09 7.15 -23.55
C THR A 34 12.87 6.24 -23.34
N ALA A 35 11.69 6.81 -23.07
CA ALA A 35 10.44 6.08 -22.89
C ALA A 35 9.72 5.74 -24.22
N GLN A 36 10.21 6.24 -25.36
CA GLN A 36 9.60 6.09 -26.68
C GLN A 36 8.13 6.58 -26.72
N ILE A 37 7.87 7.72 -26.09
CA ILE A 37 6.56 8.36 -26.07
C ILE A 37 6.56 9.62 -26.97
N PRO A 38 5.41 10.02 -27.54
CA PRO A 38 5.33 11.26 -28.30
C PRO A 38 5.58 12.48 -27.40
N LEU A 39 6.19 13.53 -27.96
CA LEU A 39 6.49 14.78 -27.24
C LEU A 39 5.21 15.51 -26.78
N GLY A 40 4.16 15.47 -27.61
CA GLY A 40 2.95 16.26 -27.39
C GLY A 40 3.21 17.76 -27.54
N ASP A 41 2.56 18.54 -26.66
CA ASP A 41 2.63 20.01 -26.65
C ASP A 41 3.66 20.58 -25.65
N THR A 42 4.32 19.72 -24.86
CA THR A 42 5.30 20.15 -23.86
C THR A 42 6.64 20.46 -24.52
N ASP A 43 7.28 21.56 -24.11
CA ASP A 43 8.57 21.97 -24.66
C ASP A 43 9.65 20.89 -24.43
N VAL A 44 10.49 20.65 -25.45
CA VAL A 44 11.57 19.65 -25.38
C VAL A 44 12.57 19.93 -24.26
N SER A 45 12.78 21.19 -23.92
CA SER A 45 13.70 21.66 -22.89
C SER A 45 13.04 21.81 -21.51
N ALA A 46 11.74 21.49 -21.41
CA ALA A 46 11.01 21.55 -20.15
C ALA A 46 11.73 20.72 -19.08
N PRO A 47 12.04 21.30 -17.91
CA PRO A 47 12.79 20.60 -16.88
C PRO A 47 11.97 19.47 -16.26
N VAL A 48 12.63 18.35 -15.99
CA VAL A 48 12.05 17.22 -15.26
C VAL A 48 12.82 16.92 -13.99
N ARG A 49 12.14 16.31 -13.00
CA ARG A 49 12.76 15.86 -11.76
C ARG A 49 12.54 14.38 -11.53
N LEU A 50 13.57 13.69 -11.07
CA LEU A 50 13.47 12.30 -10.61
C LEU A 50 12.57 12.24 -9.36
N ILE A 51 11.63 11.31 -9.35
CA ILE A 51 10.80 11.00 -8.20
C ILE A 51 11.46 9.86 -7.42
N ILE A 52 11.85 10.14 -6.19
CA ILE A 52 12.31 9.13 -5.24
C ILE A 52 11.20 8.94 -4.21
N ARG A 53 10.48 7.81 -4.29
CA ARG A 53 9.45 7.44 -3.31
C ARG A 53 10.07 6.55 -2.22
N PRO A 54 9.60 6.65 -0.97
CA PRO A 54 9.87 5.62 0.02
C PRO A 54 9.38 4.27 -0.52
N VAL A 55 10.22 3.25 -0.47
CA VAL A 55 9.78 1.89 -0.81
C VAL A 55 8.65 1.50 0.15
N ALA A 56 7.45 1.30 -0.38
CA ALA A 56 6.37 0.72 0.38
C ALA A 56 6.59 -0.79 0.45
N ILE A 57 7.17 -1.28 1.54
CA ILE A 57 7.28 -2.72 1.75
C ILE A 57 5.97 -3.23 2.35
N SER A 58 5.18 -3.93 1.55
CA SER A 58 3.97 -4.61 2.00
C SER A 58 4.34 -5.97 2.60
N PHE A 59 4.40 -6.04 3.92
CA PHE A 59 4.49 -7.31 4.64
C PHE A 59 3.09 -7.77 5.08
N PRO A 60 2.78 -9.08 5.01
CA PRO A 60 1.53 -9.58 5.56
C PRO A 60 1.45 -9.23 7.05
N THR A 61 0.40 -8.51 7.45
CA THR A 61 0.18 -8.16 8.85
C THR A 61 -0.22 -9.41 9.62
N GLY A 62 0.65 -9.86 10.52
CA GLY A 62 0.40 -11.02 11.37
C GLY A 62 -0.71 -10.80 12.40
N ASN A 63 -1.24 -11.89 12.96
CA ASN A 63 -2.32 -11.84 13.95
C ASN A 63 -1.92 -11.03 15.20
N SER A 64 -0.67 -11.10 15.64
CA SER A 64 -0.18 -10.31 16.79
C SER A 64 -0.31 -8.80 16.53
N ARG A 65 0.09 -8.35 15.33
CA ARG A 65 -0.01 -6.95 14.94
C ARG A 65 -1.46 -6.49 14.77
N LEU A 66 -2.35 -7.36 14.27
CA LEU A 66 -3.79 -7.05 14.25
C LEU A 66 -4.35 -6.87 15.67
N LYS A 67 -3.97 -7.77 16.59
CA LYS A 67 -4.37 -7.72 18.00
C LYS A 67 -3.90 -6.44 18.70
N GLU A 68 -2.64 -6.06 18.49
CA GLU A 68 -2.05 -4.82 19.05
C GLU A 68 -2.78 -3.56 18.56
N ASN A 69 -3.18 -3.53 17.28
CA ASN A 69 -3.94 -2.41 16.71
C ASN A 69 -5.44 -2.45 17.06
N GLY A 70 -5.86 -3.31 17.99
CA GLY A 70 -7.25 -3.40 18.42
C GLY A 70 -8.20 -4.14 17.46
N PHE A 71 -7.68 -4.72 16.37
CA PHE A 71 -8.53 -5.49 15.45
C PHE A 71 -8.93 -6.84 16.07
N THR A 72 -10.15 -7.28 15.75
CA THR A 72 -10.58 -8.65 16.00
C THR A 72 -10.65 -9.42 14.69
N LYS A 73 -9.87 -10.49 14.59
CA LYS A 73 -9.86 -11.41 13.46
C LYS A 73 -10.53 -12.72 13.83
N LEU A 74 -11.61 -13.04 13.13
CA LEU A 74 -12.37 -14.27 13.27
C LEU A 74 -12.07 -15.17 12.06
N VAL A 75 -11.53 -16.36 12.31
CA VAL A 75 -11.25 -17.37 11.28
C VAL A 75 -12.36 -18.43 11.34
N LYS A 76 -13.11 -18.60 10.26
CA LYS A 76 -14.16 -19.62 10.19
C LYS A 76 -13.54 -21.01 10.40
N ARG A 77 -14.11 -21.79 11.33
CA ARG A 77 -13.72 -23.19 11.59
C ARG A 77 -14.80 -24.16 11.15
N ASP A 78 -16.06 -23.76 11.31
CA ASP A 78 -17.23 -24.50 10.87
C ASP A 78 -18.39 -23.51 10.60
N ASP A 79 -19.55 -24.00 10.20
CA ASP A 79 -20.72 -23.17 10.02
C ASP A 79 -21.20 -22.57 11.34
N GLY A 80 -21.31 -21.24 11.35
CA GLY A 80 -21.60 -20.49 12.58
C GLY A 80 -20.51 -20.53 13.67
N VAL A 81 -19.34 -21.12 13.43
CA VAL A 81 -18.24 -21.21 14.43
C VAL A 81 -16.96 -20.57 13.91
N TYR A 82 -16.47 -19.59 14.65
CA TYR A 82 -15.31 -18.80 14.27
C TYR A 82 -14.30 -18.73 15.41
N GLU A 83 -13.02 -18.95 15.12
CA GLU A 83 -11.93 -18.76 16.09
C GLU A 83 -11.46 -17.31 16.09
N ASN A 84 -11.45 -16.69 17.26
CA ASN A 84 -10.82 -15.40 17.50
C ASN A 84 -9.32 -15.57 17.68
N VAL A 85 -8.57 -15.46 16.58
CA VAL A 85 -7.09 -15.57 16.59
C VAL A 85 -6.39 -14.34 17.17
N THR A 86 -7.17 -13.36 17.63
CA THR A 86 -6.74 -12.10 18.25
C THR A 86 -7.34 -11.92 19.65
N ALA A 87 -7.82 -13.00 20.27
CA ALA A 87 -8.47 -12.92 21.57
C ALA A 87 -7.58 -12.26 22.64
N THR A 88 -8.15 -11.33 23.39
CA THR A 88 -7.51 -10.61 24.50
C THR A 88 -8.26 -10.82 25.82
N GLY A 89 -7.52 -10.89 26.93
CA GLY A 89 -8.09 -10.94 28.27
C GLY A 89 -9.11 -12.06 28.45
N SER A 90 -10.35 -11.69 28.76
CA SER A 90 -11.46 -12.62 29.00
C SER A 90 -12.30 -12.94 27.75
N GLU A 91 -11.89 -12.54 26.55
CA GLU A 91 -12.57 -12.94 25.32
C GLU A 91 -12.52 -14.45 25.10
N LYS A 92 -13.62 -15.05 24.64
CA LYS A 92 -13.65 -16.47 24.28
C LYS A 92 -12.81 -16.71 23.01
N LYS A 93 -12.15 -17.86 22.97
CA LYS A 93 -11.40 -18.32 21.78
C LYS A 93 -12.30 -18.57 20.58
N TYR A 94 -13.56 -18.96 20.80
CA TYR A 94 -14.53 -19.22 19.74
C TYR A 94 -15.75 -18.32 19.89
N MET A 95 -16.11 -17.66 18.79
CA MET A 95 -17.37 -16.95 18.59
C MET A 95 -18.33 -17.89 17.87
N ARG A 96 -19.55 -18.01 18.40
CA ARG A 96 -20.63 -18.80 17.82
C ARG A 96 -21.76 -17.87 17.40
N ALA A 97 -22.25 -18.04 16.17
CA ALA A 97 -23.40 -17.30 15.67
C ALA A 97 -24.61 -17.55 16.58
N GLY A 98 -25.30 -16.48 16.98
CA GLY A 98 -26.47 -16.54 17.88
C GLY A 98 -26.12 -16.52 19.38
N ASP A 99 -24.90 -16.86 19.80
CA ASP A 99 -24.47 -16.74 21.20
C ASP A 99 -23.79 -15.39 21.47
N LYS A 100 -24.58 -14.43 21.96
CA LYS A 100 -24.08 -13.10 22.34
C LYS A 100 -22.96 -13.14 23.38
N SER A 101 -22.92 -14.15 24.24
CA SER A 101 -21.87 -14.28 25.26
C SER A 101 -20.51 -14.69 24.68
N SER A 102 -20.48 -15.16 23.43
CA SER A 102 -19.26 -15.52 22.71
C SER A 102 -18.71 -14.40 21.84
N MET A 103 -19.42 -13.27 21.75
CA MET A 103 -18.98 -12.12 20.97
C MET A 103 -17.73 -11.48 21.58
N PRO A 104 -16.75 -11.07 20.75
CA PRO A 104 -15.63 -10.26 21.19
C PRO A 104 -16.08 -8.97 21.88
N HIS A 105 -15.23 -8.40 22.75
CA HIS A 105 -15.54 -7.16 23.46
C HIS A 105 -15.39 -5.94 22.55
N LEU A 106 -16.29 -5.79 21.57
CA LEU A 106 -16.24 -4.74 20.56
C LEU A 106 -16.15 -3.33 21.17
N HIS A 107 -16.88 -3.09 22.26
CA HIS A 107 -16.85 -1.81 22.98
C HIS A 107 -15.46 -1.44 23.53
N LYS A 108 -14.62 -2.43 23.88
CA LYS A 108 -13.24 -2.18 24.36
C LYS A 108 -12.26 -1.92 23.22
N LYS A 109 -12.63 -2.24 21.98
CA LYS A 109 -11.75 -2.20 20.80
C LYS A 109 -12.11 -1.11 19.80
N ILE A 110 -13.37 -0.66 19.78
CA ILE A 110 -13.91 0.31 18.82
C ILE A 110 -14.15 1.68 19.47
N SER A 111 -13.96 1.82 20.79
CA SER A 111 -14.06 3.15 21.44
C SER A 111 -12.97 4.06 20.91
N SER A 112 -13.38 5.21 20.37
CA SER A 112 -12.54 6.38 20.16
C SER A 112 -12.09 6.98 21.50
#